data_AF-A0A6F9CLV4-F1
#
_entry.id   AF-A0A6F9CLV4-F1
#
_cell.length_a   1.000
_cell.length_b   1.000
_cell.length_c   1.000
_cell.angle_alpha   90.00
_cell.angle_beta   90.00
_cell.angle_gamma   90.00
#
_symmetry.space_group_name_H-M   'P 1'
#
loop_
_entity.id
_entity.type
_entity.pdbx_description
1 polymer ?
#
loop_
_entity_poly.entity_id
_entity_poly.type
_entity_poly.pdbx_seq_one_letter_code
_entity_poly.pdbx_strand_id
1 'polypeptide(L)'
;EVSGRNPTCHFLWELQRAELECHNQLEKQSLETPGCGGLWDNISCWAPAAVGEEVTLSCPPALTHLFGRHGAFSRNCTEAGWSDVYPSISTVCWSSDTKPNK
;
A
#
# COMPACT_ATOMS: atom_id res chain seq x y z
N GLU A 1 13.43 -30.35 8.62
CA GLU A 1 13.67 -29.39 7.52
C GLU A 1 13.30 -28.01 8.02
N VAL A 2 14.26 -27.09 8.09
CA VAL A 2 13.98 -25.71 8.54
C VAL A 2 13.93 -24.83 7.30
N SER A 3 12.80 -24.83 6.61
CA SER A 3 12.51 -23.81 5.59
C SER A 3 12.07 -22.53 6.32
N GLY A 4 13.00 -21.96 7.08
CA GLY A 4 12.78 -20.72 7.81
C GLY A 4 13.22 -19.55 6.95
N ARG A 5 12.36 -19.07 6.06
CA ARG A 5 12.61 -17.77 5.42
C ARG A 5 12.53 -16.72 6.52
N ASN A 6 13.63 -16.01 6.76
CA ASN A 6 13.68 -14.98 7.80
C ASN A 6 12.51 -13.99 7.59
N PRO A 7 11.65 -13.75 8.60
CA PRO A 7 10.44 -12.92 8.43
C PRO A 7 10.75 -11.50 7.95
N THR A 8 11.87 -10.92 8.38
CA THR A 8 12.34 -9.61 7.93
C THR A 8 12.74 -9.65 6.45
N CYS A 9 13.48 -10.67 6.02
CA CYS A 9 13.83 -10.83 4.61
C CYS A 9 12.60 -11.07 3.73
N HIS A 10 11.61 -11.82 4.22
CA HIS A 10 10.36 -12.03 3.51
C HIS A 10 9.60 -10.72 3.32
N PHE A 11 9.45 -9.94 4.39
CA PHE A 11 8.81 -8.64 4.36
C PHE A 11 9.46 -7.68 3.36
N LEU A 12 10.80 -7.54 3.43
CA LEU A 12 11.54 -6.67 2.51
C LEU A 12 11.37 -7.09 1.06
N TRP A 13 11.39 -8.40 0.79
CA TRP A 13 11.19 -8.92 -0.56
C TRP A 13 9.77 -8.63 -1.08
N GLU A 14 8.74 -8.75 -0.24
CA GLU A 14 7.36 -8.44 -0.63
C GLU A 14 7.19 -6.95 -0.96
N LEU A 15 7.77 -6.05 -0.15
CA LEU A 15 7.74 -4.61 -0.43
C LEU A 15 8.46 -4.26 -1.74
N GLN A 16 9.68 -4.75 -1.94
CA GLN A 16 10.44 -4.50 -3.17
C GLN A 16 9.72 -5.02 -4.40
N ARG A 17 9.08 -6.19 -4.30
CA ARG A 17 8.28 -6.75 -5.38
C ARG A 17 7.06 -5.89 -5.69
N ALA A 18 6.37 -5.40 -4.66
CA ALA A 18 5.21 -4.53 -4.82
C ALA A 18 5.58 -3.18 -5.45
N GLU A 19 6.70 -2.58 -5.04
CA GLU A 19 7.25 -1.36 -5.62
C GLU A 19 7.54 -1.54 -7.12
N LEU A 20 8.28 -2.59 -7.48
CA LEU A 20 8.58 -2.90 -8.88
C LEU A 20 7.32 -3.08 -9.73
N GLU A 21 6.34 -3.83 -9.21
CA GLU A 21 5.06 -4.02 -9.90
C GLU A 21 4.31 -2.70 -10.06
N CYS A 22 4.30 -1.84 -9.02
CA CYS A 22 3.70 -0.53 -9.09
C CYS A 22 4.33 0.33 -10.20
N HIS A 23 5.66 0.43 -10.22
CA HIS A 23 6.37 1.19 -11.25
C HIS A 23 6.03 0.68 -12.66
N ASN A 24 6.05 -0.63 -12.88
CA ASN A 24 5.67 -1.23 -14.17
C ASN A 24 4.21 -0.91 -14.56
N GLN A 25 3.29 -0.84 -13.58
CA GLN A 25 1.89 -0.47 -13.82
C GLN A 25 1.76 1.01 -14.16
N LEU A 26 2.42 1.89 -13.42
CA LEU A 26 2.39 3.33 -13.61
C LEU A 26 3.01 3.74 -14.95
N GLU A 27 4.09 3.09 -15.39
CA GLU A 27 4.67 3.31 -16.73
C GLU A 27 3.66 2.99 -17.84
N LYS A 28 2.90 1.89 -17.71
CA LYS A 28 1.86 1.49 -18.67
C LYS A 28 0.64 2.40 -18.63
N GLN A 29 0.33 2.96 -17.46
CA GLN A 29 -0.84 3.82 -17.22
C GLN A 29 -0.54 5.31 -17.42
N SER A 30 0.56 5.68 -18.08
CA SER A 30 0.94 7.09 -18.37
C SER A 30 -0.01 7.84 -19.33
N LEU A 31 -1.25 7.38 -19.46
CA LEU A 31 -2.30 8.01 -20.26
C LEU A 31 -3.00 9.10 -19.43
N GLU A 32 -2.50 10.32 -19.59
CA GLU A 32 -3.24 11.59 -19.73
C GLU A 32 -4.62 11.69 -19.04
N THR A 33 -4.74 11.26 -17.79
CA THR A 33 -5.98 11.39 -17.02
C THR A 33 -5.91 12.71 -16.27
N PRO A 34 -6.77 13.70 -16.60
CA PRO A 34 -6.82 14.93 -15.83
C PRO A 34 -7.26 14.60 -14.40
N GLY A 35 -6.39 14.87 -13.43
CA GLY A 35 -6.57 14.50 -12.04
C GLY A 35 -5.26 14.17 -11.34
N CYS A 36 -5.28 13.16 -10.48
CA CYS A 36 -4.15 12.78 -9.67
C CYS A 36 -3.37 11.66 -10.35
N GLY A 37 -2.09 11.90 -10.64
CA GLY A 37 -1.19 10.88 -11.18
C GLY A 37 -0.98 9.74 -10.19
N GLY A 38 -0.77 8.53 -10.71
CA GLY A 38 -0.47 7.39 -9.86
C GLY A 38 0.90 7.50 -9.19
N LEU A 39 1.05 6.94 -8.00
CA LEU A 39 2.27 7.03 -7.21
C LEU A 39 2.48 5.82 -6.29
N TRP A 40 3.75 5.60 -5.96
CA TRP A 40 4.16 4.68 -4.90
C TRP A 40 4.51 5.49 -3.64
N ASP A 41 3.93 5.15 -2.49
CA ASP A 41 4.11 5.88 -1.23
C ASP A 41 4.99 5.14 -0.19
N ASN A 42 5.93 4.33 -0.68
CA ASN A 42 6.80 3.40 0.07
C ASN A 42 6.13 2.11 0.56
N ILE A 43 4.80 1.98 0.45
CA ILE A 43 4.13 0.77 0.92
C ILE A 43 2.91 0.37 0.11
N SER A 44 2.30 1.31 -0.63
CA SER A 44 1.10 1.09 -1.42
C SER A 44 1.19 1.79 -2.77
N CYS A 45 0.61 1.13 -3.77
CA CYS A 45 0.52 1.65 -5.12
C CYS A 45 -0.83 2.32 -5.33
N TRP A 46 -0.82 3.61 -5.62
CA TRP A 46 -2.01 4.38 -5.93
C TRP A 46 -2.11 4.50 -7.45
N ALA A 47 -3.15 3.91 -8.03
CA ALA A 47 -3.45 4.09 -9.45
C ALA A 47 -3.84 5.55 -9.74
N PRO A 48 -3.63 6.05 -10.98
CA PRO A 48 -4.16 7.35 -11.38
C PRO A 48 -5.67 7.42 -11.16
N ALA A 49 -6.16 8.59 -10.74
CA ALA A 49 -7.57 8.80 -10.41
C ALA A 49 -8.05 10.18 -10.86
N ALA A 50 -9.34 10.28 -11.19
CA ALA A 50 -9.97 11.53 -11.56
C ALA A 50 -10.26 12.41 -10.34
N VAL A 51 -10.34 13.73 -10.53
CA VAL A 51 -10.74 14.64 -9.44
C VAL A 51 -12.13 14.26 -8.93
N GLY A 52 -12.26 14.11 -7.61
CA GLY A 52 -13.48 13.66 -6.93
C GLY A 52 -13.56 12.16 -6.70
N GLU A 53 -12.60 11.38 -7.23
CA GLU A 53 -12.54 9.93 -7.04
C GLU A 53 -11.86 9.56 -5.70
N GLU A 54 -12.41 8.55 -5.03
CA GLU A 54 -11.83 7.92 -3.85
C GLU A 54 -11.21 6.57 -4.25
N VAL A 55 -9.90 6.42 -4.03
CA VAL A 55 -9.22 5.14 -4.21
C VAL A 55 -9.10 4.48 -2.86
N THR A 56 -9.62 3.26 -2.73
CA THR A 56 -9.52 2.45 -1.50
C THR A 56 -8.62 1.25 -1.73
N LEU A 57 -7.65 1.05 -0.83
CA LEU A 57 -6.73 -0.08 -0.84
C LEU A 57 -6.87 -0.90 0.43
N SER A 58 -6.63 -2.19 0.31
CA SER A 58 -6.51 -3.09 1.45
C SER A 58 -5.09 -3.09 2.00
N CYS A 59 -4.92 -3.53 3.26
CA CYS A 59 -3.60 -3.73 3.85
C CYS A 59 -2.68 -4.56 2.93
N PRO A 60 -1.47 -4.06 2.63
CA PRO A 60 -0.50 -4.78 1.80
C PRO A 60 -0.18 -6.17 2.37
N PRO A 61 0.04 -7.18 1.51
CA PRO A 61 0.37 -8.54 1.93
C PRO A 61 1.50 -8.58 2.96
N ALA A 62 2.56 -7.78 2.72
CA ALA A 62 3.70 -7.62 3.62
C ALA A 62 3.31 -7.26 5.06
N LEU A 63 2.31 -6.39 5.25
CA LEU A 63 1.80 -6.04 6.58
C LEU A 63 0.84 -7.09 7.11
N THR A 64 -0.02 -7.66 6.26
CA THR A 64 -0.98 -8.70 6.69
C THR A 64 -0.25 -9.96 7.18
N HIS A 65 0.85 -10.36 6.55
CA HIS A 65 1.66 -11.51 6.96
C HIS A 65 2.40 -11.28 8.28
N LEU A 66 2.79 -10.04 8.58
CA LEU A 66 3.48 -9.69 9.83
C LEU A 66 2.52 -9.45 11.01
N PHE A 67 1.43 -8.72 10.78
CA PHE A 67 0.53 -8.26 11.85
C PHE A 67 -0.80 -9.01 11.91
N GLY A 68 -1.15 -9.79 10.88
CA GLY A 68 -2.42 -10.53 10.81
C GLY A 68 -3.66 -9.63 10.72
N ARG A 69 -3.49 -8.34 10.43
CA ARG A 69 -4.59 -7.38 10.36
C ARG A 69 -5.02 -7.16 8.92
N HIS A 70 -6.33 -7.24 8.72
CA HIS A 70 -6.99 -6.94 7.46
C HIS A 70 -7.83 -5.68 7.66
N GLY A 71 -7.46 -4.63 6.96
CA GLY A 71 -8.14 -3.34 6.99
C GLY A 71 -8.04 -2.68 5.64
N ALA A 72 -8.75 -1.56 5.48
CA ALA A 72 -8.73 -0.76 4.28
C ALA A 72 -8.49 0.71 4.64
N PHE A 73 -7.86 1.43 3.73
CA PHE A 73 -7.58 2.85 3.81
C PHE A 73 -7.74 3.47 2.42
N SER A 74 -8.05 4.75 2.36
CA SER A 74 -8.32 5.44 1.11
C SER A 74 -7.57 6.76 1.00
N ARG A 75 -7.51 7.26 -0.24
CA ARG A 75 -7.17 8.64 -0.58
C ARG A 75 -8.20 9.17 -1.55
N ASN A 76 -8.48 10.46 -1.42
CA ASN A 76 -9.30 11.19 -2.36
C ASN A 76 -8.40 11.96 -3.33
N CYS A 77 -8.73 11.91 -4.61
CA CYS A 77 -8.16 12.82 -5.58
C CYS A 77 -8.93 14.14 -5.58
N THR A 78 -8.23 15.24 -5.35
CA THR A 78 -8.80 16.59 -5.34
C THR A 78 -8.16 17.46 -6.42
N GLU A 79 -8.70 18.65 -6.67
CA GLU A 79 -8.08 19.62 -7.60
C GLU A 79 -6.67 20.03 -7.15
N ALA A 80 -6.37 19.93 -5.85
CA ALA A 80 -5.04 20.18 -5.28
C ALA A 80 -4.11 18.95 -5.34
N GLY A 81 -4.59 17.81 -5.86
CA GLY A 81 -3.89 16.53 -5.86
C GLY A 81 -4.43 15.55 -4.82
N TRP A 82 -3.61 14.56 -4.47
CA TRP A 82 -3.97 13.52 -3.50
C TRP A 82 -4.15 14.07 -2.09
N SER A 83 -5.24 13.67 -1.42
CA SER A 83 -5.41 13.88 0.01
C SER A 83 -4.46 13.01 0.84
N ASP A 84 -4.36 13.32 2.12
CA ASP A 84 -3.77 12.39 3.10
C ASP A 84 -4.53 11.06 3.14
N VAL A 85 -3.82 10.00 3.52
CA VAL A 85 -4.38 8.66 3.70
C VAL A 85 -5.32 8.65 4.91
N TYR A 86 -6.54 8.16 4.73
CA TYR A 86 -7.50 8.00 5.80
C TYR A 86 -8.29 6.69 5.71
N PRO A 87 -8.56 6.00 6.84
CA PRO A 87 -7.87 6.13 8.12
C PRO A 87 -6.37 5.83 7.98
N SER A 88 -5.55 6.28 8.93
CA SER A 88 -4.10 6.10 8.86
C SER A 88 -3.72 4.63 8.70
N ILE A 89 -2.82 4.32 7.75
CA ILE A 89 -2.40 2.94 7.45
C ILE A 89 -1.89 2.20 8.69
N SER A 90 -1.23 2.91 9.60
CA SER A 90 -0.79 2.33 10.86
C SER A 90 -2.01 1.80 11.61
N THR A 91 -3.01 2.63 11.89
CA THR A 91 -4.19 2.23 12.69
C THR A 91 -4.95 1.01 12.14
N VAL A 92 -4.98 0.82 10.82
CA VAL A 92 -5.70 -0.30 10.18
C VAL A 92 -4.84 -1.54 9.94
N CYS A 93 -3.55 -1.39 9.64
CA CYS A 93 -2.66 -2.50 9.29
C CYS A 93 -1.63 -2.86 10.38
N TRP A 94 -1.40 -1.97 11.35
CA TRP A 94 -0.45 -2.08 12.46
C TRP A 94 -1.15 -1.69 13.78
N SER A 95 -1.30 -2.61 14.73
CA SER A 95 -1.54 -2.20 16.12
C SER A 95 -0.33 -2.57 16.94
N SER A 96 0.14 -1.62 17.75
CA SER A 96 1.19 -1.83 18.77
C SER A 96 0.87 -2.93 19.79
N ASP A 97 -0.34 -3.48 19.79
CA ASP A 97 -0.81 -4.52 20.71
C ASP A 97 -0.54 -5.97 20.28
N THR A 98 0.18 -6.20 19.18
CA THR A 98 0.66 -7.56 18.88
C THR A 98 1.87 -7.86 19.75
N LYS A 99 1.62 -8.33 20.99
CA LYS A 99 2.61 -9.14 21.70
C LYS A 99 2.97 -10.31 20.77
N PRO A 100 4.25 -10.52 20.43
CA PRO A 100 4.64 -11.72 19.69
C PRO A 100 4.23 -12.91 20.54
N ASN A 101 3.38 -13.78 19.98
CA ASN A 101 2.95 -15.00 20.64
C ASN A 101 4.20 -15.81 21.03
N LYS A 102 4.23 -16.16 22.32
CA LYS A 102 5.25 -16.98 22.97
C LYS A 102 5.32 -18.38 22.38
#